data_AF-A0A5K1DM02-F1
#
_entry.id   AF-A0A5K1DM02-F1
#
_cell.length_a   1.000
_cell.length_b   1.000
_cell.length_c   1.000
_cell.angle_alpha   90.00
_cell.angle_beta   90.00
_cell.angle_gamma   90.00
#
_symmetry.space_group_name_H-M   'P 1'
#
loop_
_entity.id
_entity.type
_entity.pdbx_description
1 polymer ?
#
loop_
_entity_poly.entity_id
_entity_poly.type
_entity_poly.pdbx_seq_one_letter_code
_entity_poly.pdbx_strand_id
1 'polypeptide(L)' 'CLNPSIMKDVAFHDYTRPTPIQAQAMPIALSGRDLLGCAETGSGKTAAFAIPMIQ' A
#
# COMPACT_ATOMS: atom_id res chain seq x y z
N CYS A 1 2.31 -6.69 -9.41
CA CYS A 1 3.21 -7.26 -8.39
C CYS A 1 4.22 -6.19 -8.00
N LEU A 2 4.64 -6.12 -6.72
CA LEU A 2 5.58 -5.09 -6.28
C LEU A 2 7.02 -5.38 -6.75
N ASN A 3 7.85 -4.34 -6.85
CA ASN A 3 9.25 -4.43 -7.21
C ASN A 3 9.99 -5.22 -6.10
N PRO A 4 10.93 -6.12 -6.45
CA PRO A 4 11.71 -6.86 -5.46
C PRO A 4 12.40 -6.00 -4.39
N SER A 5 12.82 -4.77 -4.69
CA SER A 5 13.40 -3.86 -3.69
C SER A 5 12.39 -3.50 -2.60
N ILE A 6 11.21 -3.05 -3.01
CA ILE A 6 10.12 -2.68 -2.10
C ILE A 6 9.67 -3.89 -1.28
N MET A 7 9.59 -5.09 -1.88
CA MET A 7 9.25 -6.31 -1.14
C MET A 7 10.27 -6.63 -0.04
N LYS A 8 11.57 -6.39 -0.29
CA LYS A 8 12.61 -6.56 0.73
C LYS A 8 12.44 -5.54 1.86
N ASP A 9 12.15 -4.29 1.54
CA ASP A 9 11.96 -3.24 2.54
C ASP A 9 10.70 -3.48 3.38
N VAL A 10 9.60 -3.89 2.75
CA VAL A 10 8.35 -4.29 3.43
C VAL A 10 8.62 -5.44 4.41
N ALA A 11 9.38 -6.45 3.99
CA ALA A 11 9.76 -7.56 4.88
C ALA A 11 10.71 -7.11 6.00
N PHE A 12 11.69 -6.26 5.70
CA PHE A 12 12.65 -5.73 6.68
C PHE A 12 11.97 -4.90 7.78
N HIS A 13 10.90 -4.19 7.44
CA HIS A 13 10.09 -3.41 8.39
C HIS A 13 8.98 -4.22 9.07
N ASP A 14 8.96 -5.56 8.92
CA ASP A 14 7.94 -6.45 9.47
C ASP A 14 6.49 -6.11 9.05
N TYR A 15 6.33 -5.51 7.86
CA TYR A 15 5.02 -5.27 7.26
C TYR A 15 4.47 -6.56 6.65
N THR A 16 4.03 -7.45 7.53
CA THR A 16 3.65 -8.82 7.17
C THR A 16 2.21 -8.96 6.68
N ARG A 17 1.31 -8.07 7.11
CA ARG A 17 -0.11 -8.10 6.73
C ARG A 17 -0.61 -6.70 6.37
N PRO A 18 -1.23 -6.53 5.19
CA PRO A 18 -1.82 -5.25 4.83
C PRO A 18 -3.00 -4.94 5.76
N THR A 19 -3.17 -3.68 6.11
CA THR A 19 -4.38 -3.20 6.79
C THR A 19 -5.58 -3.24 5.83
N PRO A 20 -6.83 -3.17 6.32
CA PRO A 20 -8.01 -3.22 5.45
C PRO A 20 -7.99 -2.18 4.32
N ILE A 21 -7.56 -0.94 4.61
CA ILE A 21 -7.47 0.11 3.59
C ILE A 21 -6.35 -0.19 2.56
N GLN A 22 -5.21 -0.74 2.99
CA GLN A 22 -4.12 -1.13 2.08
C GLN A 22 -4.56 -2.27 1.14
N ALA A 23 -5.20 -3.30 1.70
CA ALA A 23 -5.68 -4.45 0.93
C ALA A 23 -6.72 -4.07 -0.13
N GLN A 24 -7.56 -3.07 0.13
CA GLN A 24 -8.56 -2.56 -0.80
C GLN A 24 -7.98 -1.56 -1.80
N ALA A 25 -7.13 -0.63 -1.34
CA ALA A 25 -6.63 0.49 -2.14
C ALA A 25 -5.48 0.09 -3.07
N MET A 26 -4.50 -0.68 -2.58
CA MET A 26 -3.26 -0.94 -3.31
C MET A 26 -3.50 -1.62 -4.66
N PRO A 27 -4.37 -2.64 -4.81
CA PRO A 27 -4.63 -3.22 -6.12
C PRO A 27 -5.23 -2.23 -7.12
N ILE A 28 -6.06 -1.30 -6.66
CA ILE A 28 -6.68 -0.26 -7.51
C ILE A 28 -5.62 0.77 -7.90
N ALA A 29 -4.85 1.27 -6.94
CA ALA A 29 -3.78 2.25 -7.19
C ALA A 29 -2.69 1.69 -8.12
N LEU A 30 -2.27 0.43 -7.91
CA LEU A 30 -1.30 -0.26 -8.76
C LEU A 30 -1.82 -0.52 -10.18
N SER A 31 -3.14 -0.45 -10.40
CA SER A 31 -3.74 -0.52 -11.75
C SER A 31 -3.72 0.82 -12.50
N GLY A 32 -3.16 1.88 -11.90
CA GLY A 32 -3.09 3.21 -12.48
C GLY A 32 -4.44 3.93 -12.55
N ARG A 33 -5.42 3.51 -11.74
CA ARG A 33 -6.75 4.14 -11.66
C ARG A 33 -6.81 5.13 -10.51
N ASP A 34 -7.58 6.19 -10.72
CA ASP A 34 -7.90 7.13 -9.66
C ASP A 34 -8.68 6.43 -8.54
N LEU A 35 -8.37 6.81 -7.30
CA LEU A 35 -8.96 6.23 -6.10
C LEU A 35 -9.17 7.30 -5.04
N LEU A 36 -10.36 7.31 -4.43
CA LEU A 36 -10.63 8.02 -3.20
C LEU A 36 -10.72 7.00 -2.06
N GLY A 37 -9.80 7.10 -1.09
CA GLY A 37 -9.76 6.22 0.07
C GLY A 37 -10.15 6.95 1.36
N CYS A 38 -11.21 6.48 2.03
CA CYS A 38 -11.64 6.99 3.34
C CYS A 38 -11.37 5.94 4.43
N ALA A 39 -10.58 6.32 5.43
CA ALA A 39 -10.33 5.49 6.62
C ALA A 39 -9.87 6.38 7.78
N GLU A 40 -9.96 5.88 9.01
CA GLU A 40 -9.57 6.60 10.23
C GLU A 40 -8.06 6.91 10.28
N THR A 41 -7.64 7.85 11.12
CA THR A 41 -6.22 8.11 11.39
C THR A 41 -5.55 6.86 11.98
N GLY A 42 -4.31 6.57 11.58
CA GLY A 42 -3.60 5.35 12.02
C GLY A 42 -3.94 4.07 11.25
N SER A 43 -4.91 4.10 10.31
CA SER A 43 -5.29 2.92 9.49
C SER A 43 -4.26 2.49 8.44
N GLY A 44 -3.15 3.21 8.28
CA GLY A 44 -2.11 2.89 7.29
C GLY A 44 -2.35 3.44 5.89
N LYS A 45 -3.20 4.47 5.74
CA LYS A 45 -3.44 5.19 4.45
C LYS A 45 -2.14 5.63 3.77
N THR A 46 -1.18 6.15 4.51
CA THR A 46 0.10 6.63 3.94
C THR A 46 0.79 5.54 3.11
N ALA A 47 0.97 4.34 3.65
CA ALA A 47 1.55 3.23 2.90
C ALA A 47 0.64 2.76 1.75
N ALA A 48 -0.69 2.82 1.92
CA ALA A 48 -1.65 2.45 0.90
C ALA A 48 -1.54 3.28 -0.38
N PHE A 49 -1.10 4.55 -0.29
CA PHE A 49 -0.87 5.44 -1.44
C PHE A 49 0.62 5.56 -1.82
N ALA A 50 1.52 5.64 -0.83
CA ALA A 50 2.94 5.86 -1.07
C ALA A 50 3.61 4.67 -1.75
N ILE A 51 3.31 3.43 -1.33
CA ILE A 51 3.91 2.23 -1.93
C ILE A 51 3.55 2.14 -3.42
N PRO A 52 2.27 2.23 -3.83
CA PRO A 52 1.93 2.26 -5.26
C PRO A 52 2.55 3.43 -6.04
N MET A 53 2.84 4.55 -5.39
CA MET A 53 3.44 5.73 -6.05
C MET A 53 4.92 5.56 -6.36
N ILE A 54 5.67 4.86 -5.51
CA ILE A 54 7.12 4.62 -5.67
C ILE A 54 7.43 3.27 -6.35
N GLN A 55 6.39 2.52 -6.69
CA GLN A 55 6.45 1.17 -7.26
C GLN A 55 6.97 1.14 -8.70
#